data_AF-A0A833LPL9-F1
#
_entry.id   AF-A0A833LPL9-F1
#
_cell.length_a   1.000
_cell.length_b   1.000
_cell.length_c   1.000
_cell.angle_alpha   90.00
_cell.angle_beta   90.00
_cell.angle_gamma   90.00
#
_symmetry.space_group_name_H-M   'P 1'
#
loop_
_entity.id
_entity.type
_entity.pdbx_description
1 polymer ?
#
loop_
_entity_poly.entity_id
_entity_poly.type
_entity_poly.pdbx_seq_one_letter_code
_entity_poly.pdbx_strand_id
1 'polypeptide(L)'
;MATMTIRNLDEDVKRRLRLQAAQHGRSMEEEARAILRDALAGRPKSSGGAAWVAEIRALVEPFEGIELELPPREPAHEPIDFSGPEYGE
;
A
#
# COMPACT_ATOMS: atom_id res chain seq x y z
N MET A 1 16.67 -22.51 12.30
CA MET A 1 15.41 -22.55 11.54
C MET A 1 14.30 -22.80 12.52
N ALA A 2 13.33 -21.88 12.64
CA ALA A 2 12.13 -22.12 13.41
C ALA A 2 11.08 -22.72 12.47
N THR A 3 10.48 -23.84 12.85
CA THR A 3 9.41 -24.49 12.09
C THR A 3 8.08 -24.20 12.79
N MET A 4 7.08 -23.78 12.03
CA MET A 4 5.73 -23.53 12.52
C MET A 4 4.74 -24.30 11.66
N THR A 5 3.83 -25.05 12.30
CA THR A 5 2.79 -25.82 11.61
C THR A 5 1.44 -25.19 11.90
N ILE A 6 0.73 -24.77 10.85
CA ILE A 6 -0.64 -24.24 10.94
C ILE A 6 -1.61 -25.40 10.62
N ARG A 7 -2.39 -25.83 11.60
CA ARG A 7 -3.39 -26.90 11.45
C ARG A 7 -4.73 -26.30 11.08
N ASN A 8 -5.56 -27.07 10.35
CA ASN A 8 -6.91 -26.67 9.94
C ASN A 8 -6.94 -25.32 9.18
N LEU A 9 -5.97 -25.09 8.30
CA LEU A 9 -5.97 -23.91 7.43
C LEU A 9 -7.12 -24.02 6.42
N ASP A 10 -7.94 -22.98 6.36
CA ASP A 10 -9.04 -22.88 5.40
C ASP A 10 -8.51 -23.06 3.95
N GLU A 11 -9.22 -23.86 3.15
CA GLU A 11 -8.81 -24.17 1.78
C GLU A 11 -8.85 -22.95 0.84
N ASP A 12 -9.73 -21.98 1.08
CA ASP A 12 -9.71 -20.70 0.36
C ASP A 12 -8.43 -19.93 0.66
N VAL A 13 -8.04 -19.86 1.94
CA VAL A 13 -6.82 -19.18 2.36
C VAL A 13 -5.59 -19.82 1.74
N LYS A 14 -5.52 -21.16 1.75
CA LYS A 14 -4.44 -21.92 1.11
C LYS A 14 -4.38 -21.68 -0.40
N ARG A 15 -5.53 -21.63 -1.08
CA ARG A 15 -5.61 -21.33 -2.51
C ARG A 15 -5.11 -19.91 -2.81
N ARG A 16 -5.57 -18.92 -2.06
CA ARG A 16 -5.14 -17.52 -2.21
C ARG A 16 -3.64 -17.35 -1.99
N LEU A 17 -3.09 -17.99 -0.95
CA LEU A 17 -1.66 -18.00 -0.68
C LEU A 17 -0.86 -18.57 -1.86
N ARG A 18 -1.35 -19.65 -2.49
CA ARG A 18 -0.72 -20.23 -3.69
C ARG A 18 -0.70 -19.24 -4.86
N LEU A 19 -1.81 -18.56 -5.09
CA LEU A 19 -1.94 -17.58 -6.18
C LEU A 19 -1.01 -16.39 -5.95
N GLN A 20 -0.96 -15.84 -4.73
CA GLN A 20 -0.06 -14.74 -4.39
C GLN A 20 1.41 -15.13 -4.55
N ALA A 21 1.79 -16.33 -4.08
CA ALA A 21 3.15 -16.83 -4.24
C ALA A 21 3.57 -16.94 -5.72
N ALA A 22 2.67 -17.44 -6.58
CA ALA A 22 2.90 -17.52 -8.01
C ALA A 22 3.03 -16.13 -8.66
N GLN A 23 2.19 -15.17 -8.27
CA GLN A 23 2.26 -13.78 -8.75
C GLN A 23 3.57 -13.10 -8.35
N HIS A 24 4.06 -13.35 -7.14
CA HIS A 24 5.31 -12.79 -6.64
C HIS A 24 6.57 -13.57 -7.07
N GLY A 25 6.42 -14.69 -7.78
CA GLY A 25 7.54 -15.53 -8.22
C GLY A 25 8.29 -16.21 -7.07
N ARG A 26 7.60 -16.55 -5.98
CA ARG A 26 8.17 -17.16 -4.76
C ARG A 26 7.51 -18.49 -4.43
N SER A 27 8.15 -19.27 -3.56
CA SER A 27 7.52 -20.46 -2.99
C SER A 27 6.39 -20.07 -2.04
N MET A 28 5.42 -20.96 -1.86
CA MET A 28 4.31 -20.74 -0.91
C MET A 28 4.81 -20.49 0.52
N GLU A 29 5.91 -21.16 0.92
CA GLU A 29 6.53 -20.98 2.23
C GLU A 29 7.18 -19.60 2.37
N GLU A 30 7.91 -19.14 1.36
CA GLU A 30 8.52 -17.80 1.40
C GLU A 30 7.46 -16.70 1.37
N GLU A 31 6.36 -16.91 0.63
CA GLU A 31 5.21 -16.00 0.65
C GLU A 31 4.58 -15.93 2.04
N ALA A 32 4.33 -17.08 2.68
CA ALA A 32 3.81 -17.12 4.05
C ALA A 32 4.75 -16.40 5.03
N ARG A 33 6.06 -16.60 4.87
CA ARG A 33 7.07 -15.92 5.69
C ARG A 33 7.08 -14.42 5.44
N ALA A 34 6.96 -13.97 4.19
CA ALA A 34 6.88 -12.55 3.84
C ALA A 34 5.64 -11.89 4.47
N ILE A 35 4.48 -12.54 4.36
CA ILE A 35 3.23 -12.05 4.98
C ILE A 35 3.37 -11.95 6.50
N LEU A 36 3.92 -12.96 7.15
CA LEU A 36 4.14 -12.94 8.60
C LEU A 36 5.13 -11.85 9.02
N ARG A 37 6.24 -11.67 8.28
CA ARG A 37 7.18 -10.58 8.53
C ARG A 37 6.49 -9.23 8.43
N ASP A 38 5.70 -9.01 7.37
CA ASP A 38 5.05 -7.72 7.15
C ASP A 38 3.95 -7.42 8.16
N ALA A 39 3.14 -8.43 8.49
CA ALA A 39 2.11 -8.33 9.52
C ALA A 39 2.68 -8.06 10.92
N LEU A 40 3.87 -8.59 11.23
CA LEU A 40 4.53 -8.43 12.52
C LEU A 40 5.55 -7.28 12.55
N ALA A 41 5.93 -6.71 11.41
CA ALA A 41 6.81 -5.54 11.33
C ALA A 41 6.20 -4.30 11.97
N GLY A 42 4.94 -4.39 12.45
CA GLY A 42 4.30 -3.32 13.19
C GLY A 42 4.19 -2.06 12.35
N ARG A 43 4.10 -2.20 11.00
CA ARG A 43 3.68 -1.07 10.17
C ARG A 43 2.39 -0.59 10.80
N PRO A 44 2.35 0.63 11.38
CA PRO A 44 1.09 1.18 11.80
C PRO A 44 0.22 1.06 10.57
N LYS A 45 -0.96 0.44 10.69
CA LYS A 45 -2.01 0.67 9.70
C LYS A 45 -2.02 2.18 9.55
N SER A 46 -1.53 2.68 8.41
CA SER A 46 -1.52 4.09 8.10
C SER A 46 -2.98 4.44 7.83
N SER A 47 -3.77 4.42 8.89
CA SER A 47 -5.18 4.78 8.94
C SER A 47 -5.34 6.06 9.75
N GLY A 48 -4.22 6.73 10.08
CA GLY A 48 -4.21 8.00 10.78
C GLY A 48 -3.20 8.94 10.15
N GLY A 49 -3.55 10.23 10.04
CA GLY A 49 -2.72 11.26 9.41
C GLY A 49 -1.30 11.35 9.97
N ALA A 50 -1.05 10.91 11.21
CA ALA A 50 0.28 10.87 11.80
C ALA A 50 1.25 9.90 11.10
N ALA A 51 0.77 8.74 10.65
CA ALA A 51 1.61 7.78 9.91
C ALA A 51 1.97 8.34 8.52
N TRP A 52 1.02 8.98 7.86
CA TRP A 52 1.24 9.64 6.57
C TRP A 52 2.25 10.80 6.68
N VAL A 53 2.17 11.60 7.75
CA VAL A 53 3.17 12.66 8.03
C VAL A 53 4.57 12.07 8.23
N ALA A 54 4.69 10.94 8.94
CA ALA A 54 5.97 10.28 9.14
C ALA A 54 6.56 9.74 7.83
N GLU A 55 5.73 9.15 6.97
CA GLU A 55 6.16 8.67 5.65
C GLU A 55 6.63 9.82 4.74
N ILE A 56 5.89 10.93 4.68
CA ILE A 56 6.31 12.12 3.91
C ILE A 56 7.64 12.66 4.45
N ARG A 57 7.81 12.75 5.77
CA ARG A 57 9.06 13.24 6.36
C ARG A 57 10.23 12.36 5.98
N ALA A 58 10.08 11.04 6.03
CA ALA A 58 11.15 10.10 5.66
C ALA A 58 11.59 10.25 4.18
N LEU A 59 10.69 10.67 3.29
CA LEU A 59 11.04 10.95 1.88
C LEU A 59 11.84 12.25 1.70
N VAL A 60 11.54 13.26 2.52
CA VAL A 60 12.10 14.62 2.38
C VAL A 60 13.37 14.83 3.23
N GLU A 61 13.50 14.11 4.34
CA GLU A 61 14.64 14.22 5.27
C GLU A 61 16.02 14.03 4.64
N PRO A 62 16.24 13.09 3.68
CA PRO A 62 17.51 12.97 2.96
C PRO A 62 17.91 14.22 2.14
N PHE A 63 16.95 15.10 1.86
CA PHE A 63 17.14 16.34 1.12
C PHE A 63 17.22 17.57 2.05
N GLU A 64 17.29 17.36 3.38
CA GLU A 64 17.33 18.41 4.41
C GLU A 64 16.08 19.32 4.43
N GLY A 65 15.01 18.91 3.76
CA GLY A 65 13.88 19.80 3.46
C GLY A 65 13.96 20.38 2.06
N ILE A 66 12.82 20.49 1.39
CA ILE A 66 12.72 21.16 0.09
C ILE A 66 11.92 22.44 0.25
N GLU A 67 12.48 23.55 -0.20
CA GLU A 67 11.74 24.79 -0.39
C GLU A 67 11.12 24.75 -1.80
N LEU A 68 9.80 24.78 -1.87
CA LEU A 68 9.08 24.72 -3.14
C LEU A 68 8.74 26.13 -3.60
N GLU A 69 9.18 26.49 -4.79
CA GLU A 69 8.66 27.68 -5.47
C GLU A 69 7.18 27.42 -5.81
N LEU A 70 6.29 28.05 -5.04
CA LEU A 70 4.86 27.95 -5.26
C LEU A 70 4.52 28.68 -6.56
N PRO A 71 3.84 28.02 -7.52
CA PRO A 71 3.37 28.70 -8.72
C PRO A 71 2.41 29.83 -8.35
N PRO A 72 2.31 30.89 -9.17
CA PRO A 72 1.33 31.94 -8.95
C PRO A 72 -0.09 31.34 -8.93
N ARG A 73 -0.97 31.87 -8.08
CA ARG A 73 -2.36 31.41 -8.03
C ARG A 73 -3.04 31.77 -9.35
N GLU A 74 -3.46 30.76 -10.08
CA GLU A 74 -4.32 30.91 -11.25
C GLU A 74 -5.80 30.93 -10.84
N PRO A 75 -6.69 31.50 -11.68
CA PRO A 75 -8.13 31.35 -11.50
C PRO A 75 -8.51 29.86 -11.38
N ALA A 76 -9.57 29.56 -10.62
CA ALA A 76 -10.05 28.18 -10.52
C ALA A 76 -10.33 27.63 -11.93
N HIS A 77 -9.84 26.42 -12.20
CA HIS A 77 -10.17 25.73 -13.43
C HIS A 77 -11.68 25.56 -13.54
N GLU A 78 -12.21 25.65 -14.77
CA GLU A 78 -13.62 25.36 -15.01
C GLU A 78 -13.92 23.92 -14.57
N PRO A 79 -14.92 23.68 -13.70
CA PRO A 79 -15.23 22.33 -13.26
C PRO A 79 -15.45 21.41 -14.46
N ILE A 80 -14.97 20.17 -14.37
CA ILE A 80 -15.25 19.16 -15.39
C ILE A 80 -16.78 18.97 -15.44
N ASP A 81 -17.36 19.15 -16.61
CA ASP A 81 -18.77 18.87 -16.85
C ASP A 81 -18.99 17.36 -16.98
N PHE A 82 -19.72 16.79 -16.01
CA PHE A 82 -20.07 15.36 -15.99
C PHE A 82 -21.49 15.10 -16.52
N SER A 83 -22.16 16.09 -17.15
CA SER A 83 -23.52 15.93 -17.69
C SER A 83 -23.57 15.30 -19.09
N GLY A 84 -22.42 15.00 -19.70
CA GLY A 84 -22.33 14.33 -20.99
C GLY A 84 -22.84 12.88 -20.97
N PRO A 85 -23.34 12.36 -22.11
CA PRO A 85 -23.83 10.98 -22.23
C PRO A 85 -22.76 9.91 -21.95
N GLU A 86 -21.47 10.28 -21.99
CA GLU A 86 -20.34 9.42 -21.63
C GLU A 86 -20.19 9.17 -20.11
N TYR A 87 -20.86 9.97 -19.27
CA TYR A 87 -20.79 9.88 -17.80
C TYR A 87 -22.07 9.35 -17.14
N GLY A 88 -23.11 8.96 -17.91
CA GLY A 88 -24.19 8.09 -17.43
C GLY A 88 -25.54 8.14 -18.19
N GLU A 89 -26.19 6.97 -18.29
CA GLU A 89 -27.64 6.78 -18.02
C GLU A 89 -27.81 6.19 -16.62
#